data_AF-A0A350W7N7-F1
#
_entry.id   AF-A0A350W7N7-F1
#
_cell.length_a   1.000
_cell.length_b   1.000
_cell.length_c   1.000
_cell.angle_alpha   90.00
_cell.angle_beta   90.00
_cell.angle_gamma   90.00
#
_symmetry.space_group_name_H-M   'P 1'
#
loop_
_entity.id
_entity.type
_entity.pdbx_description
1 polymer ?
#
loop_
_entity_poly.entity_id
_entity_poly.type
_entity_poly.pdbx_seq_one_letter_code
_entity_poly.pdbx_strand_id
1 'polypeptide(L)'
;MLKEINEEPELVKKLLNLYTENNKVKDIFDIKKYKNIDIVACGSASFAGQLGKYYIEKFANIRVNVYFASEYRYQTNFFDKDTLVILISQSGET
;
A
#
# COMPACT_ATOMS: atom_id res chain seq x y z
N MET A 1 1.19 23.08 1.42
CA MET A 1 0.08 22.60 0.57
C MET A 1 0.10 23.08 -0.87
N LEU A 2 -0.11 24.37 -1.23
CA LEU A 2 -0.17 24.74 -2.66
C LEU A 2 1.11 24.36 -3.45
N LYS A 3 2.29 24.55 -2.85
CA LYS A 3 3.56 24.07 -3.42
C LYS A 3 3.56 22.55 -3.63
N GLU A 4 3.20 21.78 -2.61
CA GLU A 4 3.19 20.30 -2.67
C GLU A 4 2.22 19.78 -3.73
N ILE A 5 1.02 20.39 -3.81
CA ILE A 5 0.01 20.06 -4.83
C ILE A 5 0.58 20.31 -6.24
N ASN A 6 1.27 21.44 -6.43
CA ASN A 6 1.90 21.76 -7.72
C ASN A 6 3.09 20.85 -8.06
N GLU A 7 3.68 20.16 -7.07
CA GLU A 7 4.79 19.23 -7.25
C GLU A 7 4.33 17.79 -7.57
N GLU A 8 3.05 17.46 -7.36
CA GLU A 8 2.48 16.13 -7.63
C GLU A 8 2.77 15.58 -9.04
N PRO A 9 2.65 16.37 -10.14
CA PRO A 9 2.94 15.85 -11.48
C PRO A 9 4.39 15.37 -11.65
N GLU A 10 5.35 16.09 -11.06
CA GLU A 10 6.77 15.71 -11.11
C GLU A 10 7.07 14.52 -10.19
N LEU A 11 6.41 14.43 -9.04
CA LEU A 11 6.51 13.27 -8.16
C LEU A 11 6.01 11.99 -8.86
N VAL A 12 4.85 12.05 -9.53
CA VAL A 12 4.30 10.92 -10.27
C VAL A 12 5.24 10.46 -11.39
N LYS A 13 5.81 11.39 -12.16
CA LYS A 13 6.82 11.05 -13.19
C LYS A 13 8.04 10.34 -12.59
N LYS A 14 8.56 10.84 -11.46
CA LYS A 14 9.68 10.21 -10.76
C LYS A 14 9.34 8.79 -10.31
N LEU A 15 8.14 8.57 -9.75
CA LEU A 15 7.68 7.25 -9.34
C LEU A 15 7.57 6.29 -10.53
N LEU A 16 6.98 6.73 -11.64
CA LEU A 16 6.88 5.92 -12.86
C LEU A 16 8.27 5.50 -13.36
N ASN A 17 9.25 6.41 -13.38
CA ASN A 17 10.62 6.10 -13.81
C ASN A 17 11.34 5.10 -12.87
N LEU A 18 11.01 5.11 -11.58
CA LEU A 18 11.57 4.13 -10.64
C LEU A 18 11.04 2.72 -10.91
N TYR A 19 9.74 2.60 -11.18
CA TYR A 19 9.04 1.31 -11.31
C TYR A 19 8.82 0.85 -12.75
N THR A 20 9.29 1.58 -13.76
CA THR A 20 9.21 1.17 -15.17
C THR A 20 10.57 1.16 -15.85
N GLU A 21 10.76 0.24 -16.78
CA GLU A 21 11.94 0.13 -17.63
C GLU A 21 11.51 -0.45 -18.99
N ASN A 22 11.97 0.16 -20.09
CA ASN A 22 11.60 -0.25 -21.44
C ASN A 22 10.08 -0.39 -21.65
N ASN A 23 9.31 0.57 -21.11
CA ASN A 23 7.83 0.57 -21.10
C ASN A 23 7.18 -0.64 -20.42
N LYS A 24 7.90 -1.33 -19.53
CA LYS A 24 7.37 -2.42 -18.70
C LYS A 24 7.49 -2.07 -17.24
N VAL A 25 6.54 -2.52 -16.43
CA VAL A 25 6.63 -2.42 -14.96
C VAL A 25 7.71 -3.39 -14.48
N LYS A 26 8.62 -2.91 -13.64
CA LYS A 26 9.65 -3.74 -13.01
C LYS A 26 9.00 -4.70 -12.02
N ASP A 27 9.51 -5.93 -11.98
CA ASP A 27 9.13 -6.87 -10.93
C ASP A 27 9.92 -6.54 -9.67
N ILE A 28 9.22 -5.98 -8.68
CA ILE A 28 9.83 -5.50 -7.43
C ILE A 28 9.50 -6.39 -6.24
N PHE A 29 8.35 -7.06 -6.27
CA PHE A 29 7.84 -7.85 -5.16
C PHE A 29 6.65 -8.70 -5.59
N ASP A 30 6.78 -10.01 -5.46
CA ASP A 30 5.67 -10.92 -5.73
C ASP A 30 4.73 -11.03 -4.52
N ILE A 31 3.60 -10.33 -4.59
CA ILE A 31 2.52 -10.41 -3.59
C ILE A 31 1.70 -11.69 -3.70
N LYS A 32 1.75 -12.43 -4.82
CA LYS A 32 0.86 -13.57 -5.09
C LYS A 32 1.16 -14.80 -4.25
N LYS A 33 2.32 -14.83 -3.58
CA LYS A 33 2.66 -15.87 -2.60
C LYS A 33 1.84 -15.77 -1.30
N TYR A 34 1.14 -14.66 -1.07
CA TYR A 34 0.30 -14.43 0.09
C TYR A 34 -1.18 -14.65 -0.24
N LYS A 35 -1.95 -15.09 0.74
CA LYS A 35 -3.41 -15.28 0.63
C LYS A 35 -4.20 -14.13 1.23
N ASN A 36 -3.62 -13.45 2.21
CA ASN A 36 -4.24 -12.33 2.91
C ASN A 36 -3.24 -11.17 3.01
N ILE A 37 -3.73 -9.95 2.83
CA ILE A 37 -2.96 -8.73 3.02
C ILE A 37 -3.70 -7.83 4.01
N ASP A 38 -3.02 -7.44 5.08
CA ASP A 38 -3.49 -6.42 6.01
C ASP A 38 -2.72 -5.13 5.75
N ILE A 39 -3.42 -4.08 5.34
CA ILE A 39 -2.87 -2.73 5.23
C ILE A 39 -3.18 -1.98 6.51
N VAL A 40 -2.16 -1.44 7.18
CA VAL A 40 -2.29 -0.75 8.47
C VAL A 40 -1.75 0.66 8.32
N ALA A 41 -2.60 1.65 8.60
CA ALA A 41 -2.28 3.06 8.39
C ALA A 41 -3.13 3.99 9.26
N CYS A 42 -2.77 5.28 9.28
CA CYS A 42 -3.53 6.35 9.94
C CYS A 42 -3.88 7.47 8.96
N GLY A 43 -5.05 8.12 9.16
CA GLY A 43 -5.44 9.32 8.41
C GLY A 43 -5.37 9.15 6.88
N SER A 44 -4.77 10.11 6.18
CA SER A 44 -4.66 10.09 4.71
C SER A 44 -4.05 8.81 4.14
N ALA A 45 -3.13 8.18 4.87
CA ALA A 45 -2.50 6.94 4.45
C ALA A 45 -3.48 5.76 4.41
N SER A 46 -4.54 5.76 5.23
CA SER A 46 -5.57 4.70 5.18
C SER A 46 -6.45 4.83 3.94
N PHE A 47 -6.71 6.05 3.44
CA PHE A 47 -7.39 6.24 2.16
C PHE A 47 -6.55 5.75 0.97
N ALA A 48 -5.24 5.99 1.00
CA ALA A 48 -4.32 5.39 0.02
C ALA A 48 -4.34 3.84 0.11
N GLY A 49 -4.38 3.29 1.33
CA GLY A 49 -4.56 1.86 1.57
C GLY A 49 -5.86 1.30 0.99
N GLN A 50 -6.98 2.02 1.11
CA GLN A 50 -8.26 1.62 0.50
C GLN A 50 -8.20 1.57 -1.02
N LEU A 51 -7.54 2.54 -1.66
CA LEU A 51 -7.30 2.51 -3.10
C LEU A 51 -6.39 1.33 -3.50
N GLY A 52 -5.34 1.07 -2.71
CA GLY A 52 -4.47 -0.09 -2.87
C GLY A 52 -5.23 -1.41 -2.79
N LYS A 53 -6.11 -1.57 -1.79
CA LYS A 53 -7.02 -2.71 -1.64
C LYS A 53 -7.82 -2.95 -2.93
N TYR A 54 -8.47 -1.92 -3.46
CA TYR A 54 -9.27 -2.03 -4.68
C TYR A 54 -8.46 -2.62 -5.85
N TYR A 55 -7.24 -2.10 -6.08
CA TYR A 55 -6.41 -2.56 -7.19
C TYR A 55 -5.84 -3.96 -6.97
N ILE A 56 -5.38 -4.26 -5.76
CA ILE A 56 -4.84 -5.58 -5.43
C ILE A 56 -5.92 -6.65 -5.55
N GLU A 57 -7.11 -6.43 -4.97
CA GLU A 57 -8.23 -7.38 -5.09
C GLU A 57 -8.63 -7.56 -6.55
N LYS A 58 -8.73 -6.47 -7.32
CA LYS A 58 -9.14 -6.51 -8.73
C LYS A 58 -8.15 -7.23 -9.65
N PHE A 59 -6.85 -7.03 -9.47
CA PHE A 59 -5.83 -7.49 -10.41
C PHE A 59 -5.04 -8.71 -9.93
N ALA A 60 -4.92 -8.92 -8.63
CA ALA A 60 -4.19 -10.05 -8.05
C ALA A 60 -5.11 -11.12 -7.43
N ASN A 61 -6.40 -10.82 -7.21
CA ASN A 61 -7.37 -11.73 -6.58
C ASN A 61 -6.91 -12.25 -5.20
N ILE A 62 -6.35 -11.35 -4.39
CA ILE A 62 -5.89 -11.62 -3.02
C ILE A 62 -6.80 -10.85 -2.07
N ARG A 63 -7.21 -11.46 -0.95
CA ARG A 63 -8.03 -10.77 0.05
C ARG A 63 -7.21 -9.67 0.72
N VAL A 64 -7.75 -8.44 0.73
CA VAL A 64 -7.08 -7.31 1.40
C VAL A 64 -8.01 -6.70 2.44
N ASN A 65 -7.50 -6.43 3.64
CA ASN A 65 -8.18 -5.62 4.64
C ASN A 65 -7.37 -4.34 4.89
N VAL A 66 -8.06 -3.25 5.23
CA VAL A 66 -7.43 -1.99 5.61
C VAL A 66 -7.88 -1.66 7.03
N TYR A 67 -6.91 -1.46 7.92
CA TYR A 67 -7.14 -1.19 9.33
C TYR A 67 -6.59 0.18 9.73
N PHE A 68 -7.32 0.86 10.59
CA PHE A 68 -6.74 1.98 11.35
C PHE A 68 -5.71 1.41 12.33
N ALA A 69 -4.50 1.98 12.33
CA ALA A 69 -3.43 1.47 13.18
C ALA A 69 -3.76 1.53 14.68
N SER A 70 -4.59 2.50 15.10
CA SER A 70 -5.08 2.60 16.47
C SER A 70 -5.86 1.35 16.89
N GLU A 71 -6.69 0.81 16.02
CA GLU A 71 -7.51 -0.38 16.32
C GLU A 71 -6.71 -1.66 16.13
N TYR A 72 -5.91 -1.73 15.05
CA TYR A 72 -5.11 -2.89 14.70
C TYR A 72 -4.14 -3.31 15.81
N ARG A 73 -3.61 -2.33 16.55
CA ARG A 73 -2.71 -2.54 17.69
C ARG A 73 -3.37 -3.29 18.86
N TYR A 74 -4.66 -3.10 19.07
CA TYR A 74 -5.36 -3.63 20.25
C TYR A 74 -6.30 -4.81 19.94
N GLN A 75 -6.56 -5.10 18.66
CA GLN A 75 -7.35 -6.27 18.28
C GLN A 75 -6.52 -7.56 18.28
N THR A 76 -7.21 -8.69 18.45
CA THR A 76 -6.60 -10.01 18.23
C THR A 76 -6.40 -10.24 16.74
N ASN A 77 -5.14 -10.39 16.32
CA ASN A 77 -4.79 -10.68 14.94
C ASN A 77 -4.45 -12.17 14.79
N PHE A 78 -4.99 -12.82 13.74
CA PHE A 78 -4.74 -14.23 13.43
C PHE A 78 -3.81 -14.34 12.23
N PHE A 79 -2.51 -14.16 12.46
CA PHE A 79 -1.50 -14.27 11.42
C PHE A 79 -1.15 -15.73 11.11
N ASP A 80 -0.96 -16.02 9.84
CA ASP A 80 -0.27 -17.22 9.38
C ASP A 80 0.86 -16.83 8.42
N LYS A 81 1.61 -17.84 7.95
CA LYS A 81 2.73 -17.65 7.03
C LYS A 81 2.33 -17.07 5.66
N ASP A 82 1.05 -17.10 5.32
CA ASP A 82 0.48 -16.62 4.07
C ASP A 82 -0.15 -15.21 4.23
N THR A 83 -0.01 -14.56 5.41
CA THR A 83 -0.43 -13.17 5.65
C THR A 83 0.71 -12.17 5.47
N LEU A 84 0.51 -11.17 4.62
CA LEU A 84 1.39 -10.01 4.47
C LEU A 84 0.81 -8.80 5.20
N VAL A 85 1.61 -8.12 6.01
CA VAL A 85 1.23 -6.85 6.64
C VAL A 85 1.98 -5.71 5.96
N ILE A 86 1.25 -4.69 5.49
CA ILE A 86 1.78 -3.50 4.83
C ILE A 86 1.51 -2.29 5.73
N LEU A 87 2.57 -1.67 6.24
CA LEU A 87 2.48 -0.44 7.03
C LEU A 87 2.65 0.77 6.10
N ILE A 88 1.71 1.71 6.12
CA ILE A 88 1.79 2.94 5.31
C ILE A 88 1.92 4.15 6.24
N SER A 89 3.06 4.82 6.17
CA SER A 89 3.31 6.10 6.82
C SER A 89 4.21 6.97 5.93
N GLN A 90 3.86 8.26 5.81
CA GLN A 90 4.70 9.21 5.08
C GLN A 90 5.95 9.60 5.88
N SER A 91 5.83 9.74 7.21
CA SER A 91 6.97 10.07 8.08
C SER A 91 7.81 8.84 8.45
N GLY A 92 7.21 7.65 8.44
CA GLY A 92 7.84 6.43 8.94
C GLY A 92 7.88 6.32 10.46
N GLU A 93 7.28 7.28 11.17
CA GLU A 93 7.32 7.40 12.64
C GLU A 93 5.95 7.19 13.29
N THR A 94 4.90 6.96 12.48
CA THR A 94 3.51 6.77 12.95
C THR A 94 3.32 5.42 13.60
#